data_AF-A0A544Z8D0-F1
#
_entry.id   AF-A0A544Z8D0-F1
#
_cell.length_a   1.000
_cell.length_b   1.000
_cell.length_c   1.000
_cell.angle_alpha   90.00
_cell.angle_beta   90.00
_cell.angle_gamma   90.00
#
_symmetry.space_group_name_H-M   'P 1'
#
loop_
_entity.id
_entity.type
_entity.pdbx_description
1 polymer ?
#
loop_
_entity_poly.entity_id
_entity_poly.type
_entity_poly.pdbx_seq_one_letter_code
_entity_poly.pdbx_strand_id
1 'polypeptide(L)'
;MTETSSVHAQSHTAGASSSAPPAETTVRRLALGLSTGALAWSAVSFVYGFDPAAETGIKITDLGGLAFQFGAWSLLAIMVRTRATGVSRVARAMLQVERVLLALAMAWSVSHAFLPAQRDSVWMGILDAFWPLSMLGMFVIGVKVALSGRWRGAARFWPLVAESWVVVTLPAMAILGTSVSDVVGAAHLLVGYTTLGLIIAFRPELVRRED
;
A
#
# COMPACT_ATOMS: atom_id res chain seq x y z
N MET A 1 53.21 -8.25 52.93
CA MET A 1 53.05 -9.24 51.84
C MET A 1 51.55 -9.51 51.73
N THR A 2 50.82 -8.81 50.84
CA THR A 2 50.36 -9.30 49.50
C THR A 2 49.53 -10.59 49.63
N GLU A 3 48.26 -10.72 49.24
CA GLU A 3 47.44 -10.09 48.19
C GLU A 3 45.94 -10.03 48.60
N THR A 4 45.25 -8.94 48.27
CA THR A 4 43.76 -8.90 48.20
C THR A 4 43.35 -9.10 46.76
N SER A 5 42.87 -10.31 46.43
CA SER A 5 42.36 -10.66 45.11
C SER A 5 40.93 -10.12 44.93
N SER A 6 40.80 -9.04 44.15
CA SER A 6 39.51 -8.47 43.76
C SER A 6 38.97 -9.22 42.54
N VAL A 7 37.99 -10.10 42.77
CA VAL A 7 37.22 -10.73 41.68
C VAL A 7 36.23 -9.68 41.14
N HIS A 8 36.55 -9.12 39.99
CA HIS A 8 35.61 -8.34 39.19
C HIS A 8 34.45 -9.23 38.74
N ALA A 9 33.27 -9.02 39.34
CA ALA A 9 32.02 -9.51 38.80
C ALA A 9 31.71 -8.75 37.50
N GLN A 10 32.06 -9.32 36.35
CA GLN A 10 31.54 -8.90 35.05
C GLN A 10 30.07 -9.28 34.97
N SER A 11 29.19 -8.32 35.24
CA SER A 11 27.77 -8.37 34.89
C SER A 11 27.65 -8.25 33.37
N HIS A 12 27.78 -9.37 32.67
CA HIS A 12 27.30 -9.51 31.30
C HIS A 12 25.77 -9.41 31.31
N THR A 13 25.24 -8.21 31.12
CA THR A 13 23.89 -8.00 30.58
C THR A 13 23.89 -8.53 29.15
N ALA A 14 23.65 -9.84 29.01
CA ALA A 14 23.32 -10.45 27.74
C ALA A 14 22.11 -9.70 27.17
N GLY A 15 22.34 -8.96 26.09
CA GLY A 15 21.30 -8.25 25.36
C GLY A 15 20.22 -9.24 24.95
N ALA A 16 19.07 -9.17 25.62
CA ALA A 16 17.89 -9.88 25.19
C ALA A 16 17.51 -9.33 23.80
N SER A 17 17.87 -10.09 22.76
CA SER A 17 17.27 -9.94 21.45
C SER A 17 15.79 -10.25 21.59
N SER A 18 15.00 -9.22 21.88
CA SER A 18 13.55 -9.31 21.95
C SER A 18 13.04 -9.70 20.57
N SER A 19 12.74 -10.98 20.38
CA SER A 19 12.06 -11.44 19.19
C SER A 19 10.67 -10.80 19.18
N ALA A 20 10.45 -9.86 18.26
CA ALA A 20 9.15 -9.22 18.10
C ALA A 20 8.05 -10.30 17.94
N PRO A 21 6.87 -10.12 18.57
CA PRO A 21 5.82 -11.12 18.51
C PRO A 21 5.42 -11.43 17.05
N PRO A 22 5.05 -12.69 16.70
CA PRO A 22 4.77 -13.11 15.31
C PRO A 22 3.75 -12.25 14.53
N ALA A 23 2.81 -11.62 15.24
CA ALA A 23 1.85 -10.70 14.65
C ALA A 23 2.52 -9.41 14.13
N GLU A 24 3.54 -8.91 14.83
CA GLU A 24 4.29 -7.71 14.46
C GLU A 24 5.16 -7.98 13.22
N THR A 25 5.85 -9.12 13.19
CA THR A 25 6.68 -9.51 12.03
C THR A 25 5.83 -9.67 10.76
N THR A 26 4.61 -10.20 10.89
CA THR A 26 3.65 -10.28 9.78
C THR A 26 3.22 -8.90 9.28
N VAL A 27 2.88 -7.98 10.19
CA VAL A 27 2.51 -6.59 9.82
C VAL A 27 3.66 -5.90 9.11
N ARG A 28 4.90 -6.04 9.61
CA ARG A 28 6.10 -5.47 8.97
C ARG A 28 6.29 -6.01 7.55
N ARG A 29 6.18 -7.32 7.34
CA ARG A 29 6.32 -7.93 6.00
C ARG A 29 5.25 -7.45 5.02
N LEU A 30 3.99 -7.36 5.46
CA LEU A 30 2.91 -6.82 4.62
C LEU A 30 3.15 -5.35 4.27
N ALA A 31 3.65 -4.56 5.23
CA ALA A 31 3.93 -3.15 5.01
C ALA A 31 5.10 -2.94 4.04
N LEU A 32 6.13 -3.78 4.11
CA LEU A 32 7.19 -3.82 3.09
C LEU A 32 6.67 -4.26 1.72
N GLY A 33 5.72 -5.20 1.68
CA GLY A 33 5.01 -5.59 0.45
C GLY A 33 4.28 -4.41 -0.20
N LEU A 34 3.57 -3.62 0.61
CA LEU A 34 2.97 -2.35 0.17
C LEU A 34 4.02 -1.40 -0.40
N SER A 35 5.10 -1.14 0.33
CA SER A 35 6.13 -0.21 -0.11
C SER A 35 6.79 -0.64 -1.42
N THR A 36 7.08 -1.93 -1.54
CA THR A 36 7.74 -2.50 -2.72
C THR A 36 6.85 -2.41 -3.95
N GLY A 37 5.58 -2.80 -3.83
CA GLY A 37 4.63 -2.71 -4.93
C GLY A 37 4.41 -1.27 -5.41
N ALA A 38 4.22 -0.34 -4.47
CA ALA A 38 4.06 1.08 -4.79
C ALA A 38 5.32 1.70 -5.41
N LEU A 39 6.50 1.35 -4.89
CA LEU A 39 7.77 1.83 -5.45
C LEU A 39 8.01 1.30 -6.86
N ALA A 40 7.71 0.01 -7.10
CA ALA A 40 7.87 -0.60 -8.41
C ALA A 40 6.98 0.08 -9.46
N TRP A 41 5.71 0.31 -9.14
CA TRP A 41 4.81 0.99 -10.07
C TRP A 41 5.18 2.46 -10.27
N SER A 42 5.50 3.18 -9.19
CA SER A 42 5.99 4.56 -9.25
C SER A 42 7.21 4.69 -10.19
N ALA A 43 8.21 3.81 -10.04
CA ALA A 43 9.40 3.83 -10.87
C ALA A 43 9.09 3.57 -12.35
N VAL A 44 8.21 2.60 -12.64
CA VAL A 44 7.74 2.32 -14.00
C VAL A 44 6.99 3.52 -14.59
N SER A 45 6.07 4.12 -13.83
CA SER A 45 5.27 5.28 -14.26
C SER A 45 6.11 6.54 -14.51
N PHE A 46 7.24 6.73 -13.80
CA PHE A 46 8.18 7.81 -14.13
C PHE A 46 8.86 7.63 -15.49
N VAL A 47 9.01 6.39 -15.95
CA VAL A 47 9.68 6.08 -17.22
C VAL A 47 8.68 6.03 -18.39
N TYR A 48 7.51 5.42 -18.17
CA TYR A 48 6.56 5.10 -19.23
C TYR A 48 5.24 5.90 -19.16
N GLY A 49 4.99 6.64 -18.07
CA GLY A 49 3.68 7.21 -17.79
C GLY A 49 2.65 6.15 -17.37
N PHE A 50 1.38 6.54 -17.25
CA PHE A 50 0.28 5.62 -16.94
C PHE A 50 -0.43 5.05 -18.18
N ASP A 51 -0.29 5.68 -19.34
CA ASP A 51 -0.92 5.25 -20.61
C ASP A 51 0.10 5.26 -21.77
N PRO A 52 1.09 4.34 -21.77
CA PRO A 52 2.10 4.27 -22.82
C PRO A 52 1.51 3.73 -24.13
N ALA A 53 1.92 4.30 -25.26
CA ALA A 53 1.47 3.84 -26.59
C ALA A 53 2.16 2.55 -27.09
N ALA A 54 3.37 2.25 -26.62
CA ALA A 54 4.14 1.11 -27.08
C ALA A 54 3.78 -0.17 -26.33
N GLU A 55 3.64 -1.31 -27.03
CA GLU A 55 3.26 -2.61 -26.45
C GLU A 55 4.09 -3.01 -25.23
N THR A 56 5.41 -2.84 -25.32
CA THR A 56 6.31 -3.14 -24.20
C THR A 56 6.05 -2.23 -23.01
N GLY A 57 5.77 -0.94 -23.25
CA GLY A 57 5.41 0.02 -22.21
C GLY A 57 4.11 -0.38 -21.54
N ILE A 58 3.06 -0.70 -22.31
CA ILE A 58 1.76 -1.15 -21.79
C ILE A 58 1.95 -2.32 -20.83
N LYS A 59 2.62 -3.37 -21.29
CA LYS A 59 2.84 -4.57 -20.49
C LYS A 59 3.65 -4.31 -19.22
N ILE A 60 4.70 -3.48 -19.30
CA ILE A 60 5.52 -3.14 -18.13
C ILE A 60 4.70 -2.32 -17.12
N THR A 61 3.92 -1.34 -17.59
CA THR A 61 3.04 -0.51 -16.74
C THR A 61 1.94 -1.34 -16.09
N ASP A 62 1.32 -2.29 -16.81
CA ASP A 62 0.31 -3.20 -16.26
C ASP A 62 0.89 -4.11 -15.17
N LEU A 63 2.08 -4.68 -15.40
CA LEU A 63 2.75 -5.53 -14.41
C LEU A 63 3.22 -4.72 -13.19
N GLY A 64 3.64 -3.46 -13.40
CA GLY A 64 3.90 -2.50 -12.34
C GLY A 64 2.63 -2.23 -11.52
N GLY A 65 1.52 -1.95 -12.20
CA GLY A 65 0.20 -1.75 -11.58
C GLY A 65 -0.23 -2.98 -10.77
N LEU A 66 -0.02 -4.18 -11.32
CA LEU A 66 -0.27 -5.44 -10.63
C LEU A 66 0.59 -5.60 -9.36
N ALA A 67 1.87 -5.24 -9.42
CA ALA A 67 2.73 -5.24 -8.25
C ALA A 67 2.22 -4.27 -7.17
N PHE A 68 1.76 -3.07 -7.56
CA PHE A 68 1.11 -2.14 -6.65
C PHE A 68 -0.19 -2.70 -6.06
N GLN A 69 -1.04 -3.37 -6.85
CA GLN A 69 -2.28 -3.98 -6.37
C GLN A 69 -2.01 -5.06 -5.31
N PHE A 70 -0.96 -5.88 -5.46
CA PHE A 70 -0.53 -6.79 -4.39
C PHE A 70 -0.09 -6.03 -3.12
N GLY A 71 0.54 -4.87 -3.29
CA GLY A 71 0.83 -3.93 -2.20
C GLY A 71 -0.44 -3.41 -1.51
N ALA A 72 -1.42 -2.93 -2.27
CA ALA A 72 -2.72 -2.48 -1.77
C ALA A 72 -3.49 -3.62 -1.07
N TRP A 73 -3.41 -4.84 -1.59
CA TRP A 73 -3.95 -6.03 -0.93
C TRP A 73 -3.30 -6.27 0.42
N SER A 74 -1.98 -6.08 0.50
CA SER A 74 -1.21 -6.17 1.75
C SER A 74 -1.69 -5.10 2.75
N LEU A 75 -1.95 -3.87 2.30
CA LEU A 75 -2.52 -2.80 3.12
C LEU A 75 -3.90 -3.18 3.68
N LEU A 76 -4.83 -3.67 2.85
CA LEU A 76 -6.13 -4.18 3.31
C LEU A 76 -5.98 -5.31 4.33
N ALA A 77 -4.98 -6.16 4.13
CA ALA A 77 -4.67 -7.26 5.03
C ALA A 77 -4.12 -6.76 6.39
N ILE A 78 -3.36 -5.65 6.41
CA ILE A 78 -2.98 -4.96 7.65
C ILE A 78 -4.22 -4.37 8.31
N MET A 79 -5.04 -3.62 7.57
CA MET A 79 -6.23 -2.95 8.10
C MET A 79 -7.22 -3.92 8.77
N VAL A 80 -7.44 -5.11 8.18
CA VAL A 80 -8.25 -6.16 8.82
C VAL A 80 -7.59 -6.68 10.11
N ARG A 81 -6.28 -6.95 10.06
CA ARG A 81 -5.52 -7.45 11.23
C ARG A 81 -5.43 -6.44 12.36
N THR A 82 -5.45 -5.15 12.07
CA THR A 82 -5.39 -4.09 13.09
C THR A 82 -6.77 -3.53 13.42
N ARG A 83 -7.82 -3.94 12.70
CA ARG A 83 -9.18 -3.35 12.77
C ARG A 83 -9.13 -1.84 12.52
N ALA A 84 -8.34 -1.40 11.54
CA ALA A 84 -8.06 0.01 11.28
C ALA A 84 -9.33 0.86 11.05
N THR A 85 -10.38 0.29 10.45
CA THR A 85 -11.65 0.98 10.19
C THR A 85 -12.69 0.80 11.30
N GLY A 86 -12.39 0.02 12.34
CA GLY A 86 -13.29 -0.33 13.43
C GLY A 86 -13.74 -1.81 13.43
N VAL A 87 -14.75 -2.11 14.26
CA VAL A 87 -15.28 -3.48 14.48
C VAL A 87 -16.75 -3.65 14.10
N SER A 88 -17.37 -2.62 13.52
CA SER A 88 -18.77 -2.72 13.08
C SER A 88 -18.89 -3.65 11.88
N ARG A 89 -20.11 -4.14 11.62
CA ARG A 89 -20.39 -4.95 10.42
C ARG A 89 -20.09 -4.17 9.14
N VAL A 90 -20.43 -2.89 9.10
CA VAL A 90 -20.15 -1.98 7.98
C VAL A 90 -18.64 -1.84 7.74
N ALA A 91 -17.85 -1.65 8.80
CA ALA A 91 -16.40 -1.53 8.68
C ALA A 91 -15.72 -2.82 8.17
N ARG A 92 -16.30 -3.99 8.45
CA ARG A 92 -15.85 -5.26 7.87
C ARG A 92 -16.31 -5.43 6.43
N ALA A 93 -17.57 -5.08 6.14
CA ALA A 93 -18.14 -5.18 4.80
C ALA A 93 -17.38 -4.31 3.80
N MET A 94 -17.03 -3.06 4.16
CA MET A 94 -16.29 -2.16 3.27
C MET A 94 -14.93 -2.74 2.86
N LEU A 95 -14.18 -3.33 3.80
CA LEU A 95 -12.88 -3.96 3.49
C LEU A 95 -13.05 -5.23 2.65
N GLN A 96 -14.17 -5.93 2.77
CA GLN A 96 -14.46 -7.10 1.94
C GLN A 96 -14.89 -6.72 0.52
N VAL A 97 -15.74 -5.70 0.38
CA VAL A 97 -16.11 -5.14 -0.93
C VAL A 97 -14.85 -4.68 -1.66
N GLU A 98 -13.98 -3.95 -0.97
CA GLU A 98 -12.74 -3.45 -1.56
C GLU A 98 -11.82 -4.57 -2.06
N ARG A 99 -11.70 -5.68 -1.32
CA ARG A 99 -10.96 -6.86 -1.80
C ARG A 99 -11.55 -7.43 -3.08
N VAL A 100 -12.87 -7.43 -3.24
CA VAL A 100 -13.50 -7.92 -4.46
C VAL A 100 -13.22 -6.97 -5.62
N LEU A 101 -13.37 -5.66 -5.42
CA LEU A 101 -13.06 -4.65 -6.43
C LEU A 101 -11.59 -4.74 -6.87
N LEU A 102 -10.67 -4.80 -5.91
CA LEU A 102 -9.24 -4.93 -6.17
C LEU A 102 -8.92 -6.25 -6.87
N ALA A 103 -9.56 -7.37 -6.52
CA ALA A 103 -9.34 -8.65 -7.22
C ALA A 103 -9.76 -8.58 -8.69
N LEU A 104 -10.87 -7.90 -8.99
CA LEU A 104 -11.33 -7.70 -10.36
C LEU A 104 -10.40 -6.77 -11.13
N ALA A 105 -9.90 -5.70 -10.50
CA ALA A 105 -8.87 -4.84 -11.06
C ALA A 105 -7.56 -5.60 -11.32
N MET A 106 -7.19 -6.54 -10.46
CA MET A 106 -6.00 -7.39 -10.68
C MET A 106 -6.21 -8.34 -11.86
N ALA A 107 -7.41 -8.91 -11.99
CA ALA A 107 -7.77 -9.72 -13.15
C ALA A 107 -7.69 -8.90 -14.45
N TRP A 108 -8.13 -7.63 -14.41
CA TRP A 108 -7.94 -6.70 -15.52
C TRP A 108 -6.45 -6.51 -15.86
N SER A 109 -5.59 -6.15 -14.90
CA SER A 109 -4.16 -5.90 -15.15
C SER A 109 -3.45 -7.11 -15.75
N VAL A 110 -3.75 -8.32 -15.27
CA VAL A 110 -3.23 -9.56 -15.87
C VAL A 110 -3.76 -9.74 -17.29
N SER A 111 -5.06 -9.57 -17.51
CA SER A 111 -5.67 -9.79 -18.82
C SER A 111 -5.16 -8.78 -19.85
N HIS A 112 -5.09 -7.50 -19.49
CA HIS A 112 -4.59 -6.41 -20.33
C HIS A 112 -3.11 -6.61 -20.71
N ALA A 113 -2.28 -7.10 -19.77
CA ALA A 113 -0.86 -7.35 -20.00
C ALA A 113 -0.57 -8.53 -20.94
N PHE A 114 -1.44 -9.54 -20.97
CA PHE A 114 -1.17 -10.81 -21.65
C PHE A 114 -2.12 -11.15 -22.80
N LEU A 115 -3.24 -10.43 -22.96
CA LEU A 115 -4.23 -10.64 -24.01
C LEU A 115 -4.39 -9.38 -24.89
N PRO A 116 -3.34 -8.98 -25.65
CA PRO A 116 -3.37 -7.74 -26.45
C PRO A 116 -4.52 -7.70 -27.44
N ALA A 117 -4.89 -8.86 -28.03
CA ALA A 117 -6.00 -8.98 -28.97
C ALA A 117 -7.40 -8.72 -28.35
N GLN A 118 -7.50 -8.62 -27.03
CA GLN A 118 -8.77 -8.45 -26.30
C GLN A 118 -8.89 -7.08 -25.61
N ARG A 119 -7.90 -6.19 -25.75
CA ARG A 119 -7.90 -4.90 -25.02
C ARG A 119 -9.09 -4.02 -25.34
N ASP A 120 -9.49 -3.99 -26.61
CA ASP A 120 -10.64 -3.19 -27.08
C ASP A 120 -11.99 -3.92 -26.91
N SER A 121 -12.00 -5.09 -26.27
CA SER A 121 -13.24 -5.84 -26.06
C SER A 121 -14.10 -5.22 -24.96
N VAL A 122 -15.43 -5.35 -25.10
CA VAL A 122 -16.40 -4.78 -24.15
C VAL A 122 -16.18 -5.29 -22.72
N TRP A 123 -15.88 -6.58 -22.56
CA TRP A 123 -15.67 -7.16 -21.24
C TRP A 123 -14.39 -6.63 -20.56
N MET A 124 -13.35 -6.29 -21.34
CA MET A 124 -12.14 -5.66 -20.82
C MET A 124 -12.44 -4.24 -20.32
N GLY A 125 -13.24 -3.46 -21.06
CA GLY A 125 -13.69 -2.13 -20.62
C GLY A 125 -14.56 -2.17 -19.35
N ILE A 126 -15.40 -3.20 -19.19
CA ILE A 126 -16.15 -3.40 -17.93
C ILE A 126 -15.20 -3.70 -16.76
N LEU A 127 -14.18 -4.52 -17.00
CA LEU A 127 -13.18 -4.85 -15.97
C LEU A 127 -12.30 -3.64 -15.61
N ASP A 128 -11.98 -2.78 -16.58
CA ASP A 128 -11.18 -1.57 -16.39
C ASP A 128 -11.79 -0.64 -15.33
N ALA A 129 -13.12 -0.49 -15.32
CA ALA A 129 -13.84 0.34 -14.37
C ALA A 129 -13.63 -0.05 -12.89
N PHE A 130 -13.22 -1.29 -12.59
CA PHE A 130 -12.96 -1.72 -11.22
C PHE A 130 -11.70 -1.10 -10.63
N TRP A 131 -10.74 -0.67 -11.45
CA TRP A 131 -9.54 0.02 -10.97
C TRP A 131 -9.86 1.37 -10.32
N PRO A 132 -10.46 2.37 -11.01
CA PRO A 132 -10.80 3.65 -10.39
C PRO A 132 -11.83 3.49 -9.28
N LEU A 133 -12.74 2.51 -9.38
CA LEU A 133 -13.71 2.22 -8.33
C LEU A 133 -13.04 1.71 -7.05
N SER A 134 -12.05 0.83 -7.16
CA SER A 134 -11.20 0.37 -6.05
C SER A 134 -10.40 1.53 -5.45
N MET A 135 -9.78 2.38 -6.27
CA MET A 135 -9.04 3.54 -5.75
C MET A 135 -9.94 4.51 -4.97
N LEU A 136 -11.19 4.72 -5.41
CA LEU A 136 -12.16 5.52 -4.68
C LEU A 136 -12.63 4.83 -3.38
N GLY A 137 -12.85 3.51 -3.42
CA GLY A 137 -13.21 2.71 -2.25
C GLY A 137 -12.10 2.72 -1.19
N MET A 138 -10.85 2.57 -1.62
CA MET A 138 -9.66 2.78 -0.80
C MET A 138 -9.66 4.20 -0.21
N PHE A 139 -9.85 5.26 -0.98
CA PHE A 139 -9.90 6.63 -0.43
C PHE A 139 -10.91 6.79 0.72
N VAL A 140 -12.11 6.23 0.56
CA VAL A 140 -13.14 6.22 1.62
C VAL A 140 -12.67 5.42 2.85
N ILE A 141 -11.99 4.30 2.65
CA ILE A 141 -11.36 3.52 3.73
C ILE A 141 -10.30 4.38 4.46
N GLY A 142 -9.47 5.13 3.77
CA GLY A 142 -8.45 6.01 4.36
C GLY A 142 -9.05 7.09 5.23
N VAL A 143 -10.13 7.74 4.76
CA VAL A 143 -10.94 8.65 5.57
C VAL A 143 -11.43 7.94 6.83
N LYS A 144 -11.96 6.72 6.67
CA LYS A 144 -12.46 5.96 7.80
C LYS A 144 -11.36 5.59 8.80
N VAL A 145 -10.16 5.24 8.35
CA VAL A 145 -9.00 4.94 9.21
C VAL A 145 -8.63 6.18 10.03
N ALA A 146 -8.50 7.34 9.40
CA ALA A 146 -8.17 8.59 10.08
C ALA A 146 -9.21 8.98 11.14
N LEU A 147 -10.49 8.81 10.82
CA LEU A 147 -11.61 9.12 11.73
C LEU A 147 -11.76 8.10 12.86
N SER A 148 -11.43 6.83 12.63
CA SER A 148 -11.56 5.77 13.64
C SER A 148 -10.66 5.97 14.87
N GLY A 149 -9.55 6.70 14.69
CA GLY A 149 -8.54 6.91 15.72
C GLY A 149 -7.79 5.65 16.17
N ARG A 150 -7.93 4.52 15.46
CA ARG A 150 -7.31 3.24 15.85
C ARG A 150 -5.84 3.12 15.48
N TRP A 151 -5.43 3.81 14.43
CA TRP A 151 -4.01 4.01 14.12
C TRP A 151 -3.53 5.31 14.77
N ARG A 152 -2.27 5.35 15.16
CA ARG A 152 -1.65 6.42 15.94
C ARG A 152 -0.59 7.18 15.13
N GLY A 153 -0.28 8.40 15.56
CA GLY A 153 0.77 9.23 14.95
C GLY A 153 0.59 9.43 13.44
N ALA A 154 1.69 9.40 12.69
CA ALA A 154 1.66 9.54 11.24
C ALA A 154 0.81 8.46 10.55
N ALA A 155 0.85 7.22 11.04
CA ALA A 155 0.07 6.12 10.46
C ALA A 155 -1.44 6.40 10.47
N ARG A 156 -1.95 7.24 11.38
CA ARG A 156 -3.38 7.61 11.41
C ARG A 156 -3.84 8.33 10.14
N PHE A 157 -3.04 9.26 9.65
CA PHE A 157 -3.44 10.18 8.58
C PHE A 157 -2.78 9.86 7.24
N TRP A 158 -1.67 9.12 7.23
CA TRP A 158 -0.98 8.79 5.98
C TRP A 158 -1.79 7.94 5.00
N PRO A 159 -2.74 7.06 5.41
CA PRO A 159 -3.67 6.41 4.48
C PRO A 159 -4.50 7.40 3.66
N LEU A 160 -4.93 8.53 4.25
CA LEU A 160 -5.62 9.59 3.49
C LEU A 160 -4.72 10.18 2.40
N VAL A 161 -3.45 10.42 2.72
CA VAL A 161 -2.48 10.92 1.75
C VAL A 161 -2.29 9.88 0.64
N ALA A 162 -1.97 8.63 1.00
CA ALA A 162 -1.75 7.56 0.04
C ALA A 162 -2.95 7.32 -0.88
N GLU A 163 -4.14 7.14 -0.29
CA GLU A 163 -5.34 6.73 -1.00
C GLU A 163 -6.04 7.91 -1.71
N SER A 164 -5.60 9.15 -1.49
CA SER A 164 -6.05 10.31 -2.28
C SER A 164 -5.54 10.32 -3.73
N TRP A 165 -4.78 9.30 -4.16
CA TRP A 165 -4.18 9.23 -5.48
C TRP A 165 -5.17 9.57 -6.60
N VAL A 166 -6.35 8.94 -6.66
CA VAL A 166 -7.33 9.21 -7.73
C VAL A 166 -7.92 10.62 -7.66
N VAL A 167 -8.09 11.13 -6.43
CA VAL A 167 -8.63 12.48 -6.15
C VAL A 167 -7.61 13.58 -6.47
N VAL A 168 -6.32 13.25 -6.51
CA VAL A 168 -5.24 14.19 -6.86
C VAL A 168 -4.88 14.09 -8.35
N THR A 169 -4.72 12.88 -8.85
CA THR A 169 -4.21 12.62 -10.22
C THR A 169 -5.23 12.92 -11.29
N LEU A 170 -6.49 12.51 -11.14
CA LEU A 170 -7.49 12.79 -12.17
C LEU A 170 -7.74 14.30 -12.35
N PRO A 171 -7.87 15.10 -11.28
CA PRO A 171 -7.92 16.55 -11.44
C PRO A 171 -6.64 17.15 -12.03
N ALA A 172 -5.45 16.64 -11.65
CA ALA A 172 -4.20 17.08 -12.26
C ALA A 172 -4.19 16.82 -13.77
N MET A 173 -4.66 15.65 -14.20
CA MET A 173 -4.82 15.31 -15.63
C MET A 173 -5.79 16.26 -16.32
N ALA A 174 -6.95 16.53 -15.72
CA ALA A 174 -7.98 17.37 -16.32
C ALA A 174 -7.57 18.86 -16.44
N ILE A 175 -6.76 19.35 -15.50
CA ILE A 175 -6.39 20.78 -15.41
C ILE A 175 -5.02 21.06 -16.06
N LEU A 176 -4.06 20.15 -15.87
CA LEU A 176 -2.64 20.34 -16.22
C LEU A 176 -2.18 19.43 -17.37
N GLY A 177 -3.02 18.48 -17.81
CA GLY A 177 -2.73 17.54 -18.88
C GLY A 177 -1.99 16.28 -18.42
N THR A 178 -1.92 15.30 -19.33
CA THR A 178 -1.40 13.94 -19.06
C THR A 178 0.05 13.95 -18.58
N SER A 179 0.96 14.68 -19.24
CA SER A 179 2.39 14.68 -18.86
C SER A 179 2.64 15.15 -17.42
N VAL A 180 1.90 16.16 -16.94
CA VAL A 180 2.00 16.62 -15.56
C VAL A 180 1.37 15.60 -14.62
N SER A 181 0.21 15.04 -14.99
CA SER A 181 -0.47 14.02 -14.21
C SER A 181 0.36 12.75 -14.03
N ASP A 182 1.14 12.34 -15.04
CA ASP A 182 2.02 11.17 -14.94
C ASP A 182 3.07 11.37 -13.84
N VAL A 183 3.72 12.53 -13.83
CA VAL A 183 4.70 12.87 -12.79
C VAL A 183 4.04 12.98 -11.42
N VAL A 184 2.88 13.64 -11.34
CA VAL A 184 2.11 13.77 -10.09
C VAL A 184 1.71 12.40 -9.56
N GLY A 185 1.15 11.54 -10.40
CA GLY A 185 0.70 10.22 -10.00
C GLY A 185 1.85 9.31 -9.57
N ALA A 186 2.97 9.32 -10.29
CA ALA A 186 4.16 8.57 -9.94
C ALA A 186 4.75 9.06 -8.60
N ALA A 187 4.86 10.37 -8.42
CA ALA A 187 5.32 10.98 -7.16
C ALA A 187 4.36 10.69 -5.99
N HIS A 188 3.05 10.68 -6.25
CA HIS A 188 2.03 10.40 -5.24
C HIS A 188 2.06 8.94 -4.77
N LEU A 189 2.36 7.99 -5.65
CA LEU A 189 2.60 6.59 -5.25
C LEU A 189 3.81 6.46 -4.32
N LEU A 190 4.90 7.17 -4.63
CA LEU A 190 6.13 7.20 -3.85
C LEU A 190 5.90 7.86 -2.47
N VAL A 191 5.40 9.08 -2.45
CA VAL A 191 5.19 9.84 -1.20
C VAL A 191 4.05 9.24 -0.38
N GLY A 192 2.99 8.78 -1.03
CA GLY A 192 1.81 8.19 -0.40
C GLY A 192 2.06 6.76 0.08
N TYR A 193 1.90 5.80 -0.84
CA TYR A 193 1.88 4.38 -0.48
C TYR A 193 3.26 3.82 -0.11
N THR A 194 4.33 4.21 -0.80
CA THR A 194 5.67 3.73 -0.44
C THR A 194 6.03 4.18 0.97
N THR A 195 5.87 5.46 1.29
CA THR A 195 6.10 6.00 2.62
C THR A 195 5.15 5.39 3.67
N LEU A 196 3.87 5.19 3.37
CA LEU A 196 2.92 4.54 4.29
C LEU A 196 3.43 3.16 4.73
N GLY A 197 3.85 2.33 3.77
CA GLY A 197 4.40 1.02 4.06
C GLY A 197 5.68 1.10 4.90
N LEU A 198 6.56 2.08 4.65
CA LEU A 198 7.79 2.26 5.44
C LEU A 198 7.48 2.74 6.86
N ILE A 199 6.53 3.67 7.03
CA ILE A 199 6.06 4.12 8.34
C ILE A 199 5.61 2.91 9.16
N ILE A 200 4.73 2.06 8.61
CA ILE A 200 4.20 0.90 9.32
C ILE A 200 5.28 -0.17 9.52
N ALA A 201 6.16 -0.40 8.54
CA ALA A 201 7.21 -1.40 8.62
C ALA A 201 8.25 -1.07 9.70
N PHE A 202 8.58 0.21 9.87
CA PHE A 202 9.57 0.63 10.88
C PHE A 202 8.94 0.97 12.23
N ARG A 203 7.67 1.37 12.25
CA ARG A 203 6.93 1.77 13.46
C ARG A 203 5.59 0.98 13.61
N PRO A 204 5.62 -0.36 13.66
CA PRO A 204 4.40 -1.17 13.69
C PRO A 204 3.57 -0.99 14.98
N GLU A 205 4.17 -0.46 16.04
CA GLU A 205 3.46 -0.10 17.26
C GLU A 205 2.39 0.98 17.03
N LEU A 206 2.50 1.79 15.96
CA LEU A 206 1.49 2.79 15.59
C LEU A 206 0.18 2.19 15.11
N VAL A 207 0.17 0.92 14.72
CA VAL A 207 -1.02 0.21 14.21
C VAL A 207 -1.43 -0.96 15.11
N ARG A 208 -0.77 -1.12 16.26
CA ARG A 208 -1.05 -2.17 17.23
C ARG A 208 -2.42 -1.96 17.88
N ARG A 209 -3.12 -3.06 18.18
CA ARG A 209 -4.33 -3.03 19.01
C ARG A 209 -3.91 -2.87 20.47
N GLU A 210 -4.49 -1.88 21.14
CA GLU A 210 -4.60 -1.88 22.59
C GLU A 210 -5.81 -2.77 22.89
N ASP A 211 -5.54 -3.94 23.48
CA ASP A 211 -6.56 -4.88 23.93
C ASP A 211 -7.07 -4.48 25.32
#